data_AF-A0A969HJP3-F1
#
_entry.id   AF-A0A969HJP3-F1
#
_cell.length_a   1.000
_cell.length_b   1.000
_cell.length_c   1.000
_cell.angle_alpha   90.00
_cell.angle_beta   90.00
_cell.angle_gamma   90.00
#
_symmetry.space_group_name_H-M   'P 1'
#
loop_
_entity.id
_entity.type
_entity.pdbx_description
1 polymer ?
#
loop_
_entity_poly.entity_id
_entity_poly.type
_entity_poly.pdbx_seq_one_letter_code
_entity_poly.pdbx_strand_id
1 'polypeptide(L)'
;MIDNDGTIIQTMDLDHEAYHAGSRSINQRSIGVEISNAFYTKYQQTYVKNKFSERPVLHGTKVHGGIIQEHLGFYPVQIEALKALVRFLNKNLGIPLQTPSISGKEVNTLYQPILDGKFKGIVHHYQVSLEKIDCAGLDLVALLKSL
;
A
#
# COMPACT_ATOMS: atom_id res chain seq x y z
N MET A 1 -8.15 7.51 1.05
CA MET A 1 -8.68 6.30 0.41
C MET A 1 -8.61 6.46 -1.11
N ILE A 2 -8.24 5.43 -1.85
CA ILE A 2 -8.26 5.39 -3.32
C ILE A 2 -9.33 4.38 -3.73
N ASP A 3 -10.41 4.83 -4.36
CA ASP A 3 -11.51 3.95 -4.77
C ASP A 3 -11.17 3.14 -6.04
N ASN A 4 -12.05 2.24 -6.45
CA ASN A 4 -11.90 1.33 -7.58
C ASN A 4 -11.64 2.02 -8.92
N ASP A 5 -12.18 3.23 -9.10
CA ASP A 5 -12.00 4.06 -10.28
C ASP A 5 -10.78 5.01 -10.20
N GLY A 6 -10.01 4.92 -9.11
CA GLY A 6 -8.85 5.77 -8.85
C GLY A 6 -9.18 7.11 -8.19
N THR A 7 -10.44 7.38 -7.84
CA THR A 7 -10.80 8.59 -7.09
C THR A 7 -10.08 8.61 -5.74
N ILE A 8 -9.35 9.69 -5.47
CA ILE A 8 -8.70 9.92 -4.17
C ILE A 8 -9.67 10.67 -3.27
N ILE A 9 -10.05 10.03 -2.16
CA ILE A 9 -10.97 10.56 -1.15
C ILE A 9 -10.18 10.81 0.13
N GLN A 10 -10.13 12.07 0.56
CA GLN A 10 -9.60 12.44 1.87
C GLN A 10 -10.67 12.20 2.94
N THR A 11 -10.45 11.20 3.78
CA THR A 11 -11.39 10.78 4.82
C THR A 11 -11.10 11.42 6.18
N MET A 12 -9.89 11.94 6.37
CA MET A 12 -9.44 12.56 7.60
C MET A 12 -8.55 13.77 7.31
N ASP A 13 -8.54 14.70 8.25
CA ASP A 13 -7.54 15.78 8.29
C ASP A 13 -6.15 15.20 8.60
N LEU A 14 -5.10 15.79 8.03
CA LEU A 14 -3.72 15.39 8.26
C LEU A 14 -3.25 15.70 9.69
N ASP A 15 -3.90 16.64 10.37
CA ASP A 15 -3.62 16.99 11.76
C ASP A 15 -4.26 16.02 12.79
N HIS A 16 -5.08 15.06 12.34
CA HIS A 16 -5.72 14.09 13.22
C HIS A 16 -5.04 12.71 13.19
N GLU A 17 -4.91 12.10 14.37
CA GLU A 17 -4.46 10.71 14.50
C GLU A 17 -5.53 9.74 13.97
N ALA A 18 -5.18 8.96 12.94
CA ALA A 18 -6.01 7.89 12.39
C ALA A 18 -5.65 6.51 12.97
N TYR A 19 -6.49 5.49 12.73
CA TYR A 19 -6.22 4.11 13.12
C TYR A 19 -6.01 3.22 11.89
N HIS A 20 -4.78 3.16 11.36
CA HIS A 20 -4.48 2.45 10.10
C HIS A 20 -3.37 1.39 10.23
N ALA A 21 -2.35 1.59 11.06
CA ALA A 21 -1.20 0.70 11.13
C ALA A 21 -1.32 -0.41 12.19
N GLY A 22 -2.35 -0.41 13.02
CA GLY A 22 -2.48 -1.35 14.17
C GLY A 22 -1.46 -1.12 15.28
N SER A 23 -0.65 -0.07 15.19
CA SER A 23 0.30 0.37 16.20
C SER A 23 0.11 1.86 16.43
N ARG A 24 -0.30 2.23 17.65
CA ARG A 24 -0.50 3.64 18.04
C ARG A 24 0.76 4.48 17.78
N SER A 25 1.92 3.92 18.09
CA SER A 25 3.18 4.63 17.90
C SER A 25 3.43 4.97 16.44
N ILE A 26 3.01 4.11 15.49
CA ILE A 26 3.14 4.36 14.05
C ILE A 26 2.03 5.27 13.53
N ASN A 27 0.80 5.05 14.00
CA ASN A 27 -0.36 5.87 13.65
C ASN A 27 -0.11 7.37 13.88
N GLN A 28 0.47 7.73 15.03
CA GLN A 28 0.75 9.12 15.41
C GLN A 28 1.81 9.83 14.55
N ARG A 29 2.53 9.10 13.70
CA ARG A 29 3.65 9.63 12.90
C ARG A 29 3.55 9.29 11.41
N SER A 30 2.38 8.87 10.95
CA SER A 30 2.20 8.45 9.57
C SER A 30 0.81 8.78 9.05
N ILE A 31 0.71 8.86 7.72
CA ILE A 31 -0.54 9.04 7.00
C ILE A 31 -0.96 7.67 6.46
N GLY A 32 -2.17 7.23 6.79
CA GLY A 32 -2.74 6.01 6.23
C GLY A 32 -3.27 6.22 4.81
N VAL A 33 -2.79 5.40 3.86
CA VAL A 33 -3.33 5.36 2.49
C VAL A 33 -4.01 4.01 2.26
N GLU A 34 -5.34 4.02 2.35
CA GLU A 34 -6.16 2.88 1.99
C GLU A 34 -6.41 2.86 0.47
N ILE A 35 -6.22 1.72 -0.18
CA ILE A 35 -6.64 1.49 -1.56
C ILE A 35 -7.75 0.46 -1.53
N SER A 36 -8.89 0.75 -2.14
CA SER A 36 -10.02 -0.19 -2.23
C SER A 36 -9.52 -1.51 -2.80
N ASN A 37 -9.49 -2.53 -1.94
CA ASN A 37 -8.79 -3.78 -2.17
C ASN A 37 -9.74 -4.96 -2.03
N ALA A 38 -9.68 -5.87 -3.00
CA ALA A 38 -10.49 -7.06 -3.08
C ALA A 38 -9.64 -8.33 -2.85
N PHE A 39 -8.63 -8.28 -1.97
CA PHE A 39 -7.54 -9.25 -1.86
C PHE A 39 -7.89 -10.71 -2.24
N TYR A 40 -8.97 -11.27 -1.71
CA TYR A 40 -9.36 -12.65 -2.02
C TYR A 40 -10.07 -12.80 -3.38
N THR A 41 -9.64 -13.77 -4.19
CA THR A 41 -10.17 -14.07 -5.54
C THR A 41 -11.68 -14.30 -5.59
N LYS A 42 -12.28 -14.84 -4.52
CA LYS A 42 -13.75 -14.99 -4.40
C LYS A 42 -14.53 -13.69 -4.59
N TYR A 43 -13.91 -12.53 -4.36
CA TYR A 43 -14.56 -11.22 -4.53
C TYR A 43 -14.55 -10.71 -5.97
N GLN A 44 -13.79 -11.33 -6.88
CA GLN A 44 -13.67 -10.90 -8.29
C GLN A 44 -15.04 -10.66 -8.95
N GLN A 45 -15.96 -11.62 -8.77
CA GLN A 45 -17.30 -11.56 -9.36
C GLN A 45 -18.18 -10.46 -8.75
N THR A 46 -17.94 -10.06 -7.51
CA THR A 46 -18.66 -8.93 -6.89
C THR A 46 -18.35 -7.63 -7.62
N TYR A 47 -17.08 -7.38 -7.95
CA TYR A 47 -16.68 -6.17 -8.66
C TYR A 47 -17.17 -6.15 -10.11
N VAL A 48 -17.14 -7.29 -10.80
CA VAL A 48 -17.70 -7.43 -12.15
C VAL A 48 -19.20 -7.12 -12.16
N LYS A 49 -19.96 -7.66 -11.20
CA LYS A 49 -21.40 -7.35 -11.04
C LYS A 49 -21.66 -5.87 -10.77
N ASN A 50 -20.73 -5.20 -10.09
CA ASN A 50 -20.77 -3.77 -9.83
C ASN A 50 -20.21 -2.92 -10.99
N LYS A 51 -20.11 -3.49 -12.20
CA LYS A 51 -19.70 -2.81 -13.44
C LYS A 51 -18.23 -2.37 -13.47
N PHE A 52 -17.38 -2.94 -12.62
CA PHE A 52 -15.93 -2.80 -12.74
C PHE A 52 -15.34 -3.91 -13.62
N SER A 53 -14.16 -3.67 -14.18
CA SER A 53 -13.42 -4.70 -14.91
C SER A 53 -12.88 -5.78 -13.97
N GLU A 54 -12.35 -6.86 -14.54
CA GLU A 54 -11.62 -7.82 -13.72
C GLU A 54 -10.35 -7.21 -13.11
N ARG A 55 -10.00 -7.60 -11.89
CA ARG A 55 -8.75 -7.20 -11.25
C ARG A 55 -7.64 -8.15 -11.71
N PRO A 56 -6.38 -7.69 -11.74
CA PRO A 56 -5.27 -8.60 -11.97
C PRO A 56 -5.28 -9.73 -10.93
N VAL A 57 -5.06 -10.97 -11.38
CA VAL A 57 -4.83 -12.11 -10.50
C VAL A 57 -3.32 -12.29 -10.36
N LEU A 58 -2.84 -12.34 -9.12
CA LEU A 58 -1.42 -12.40 -8.79
C LEU A 58 -1.09 -13.77 -8.19
N HIS A 59 0.05 -14.32 -8.60
CA HIS A 59 0.56 -15.61 -8.14
C HIS A 59 2.00 -15.46 -7.65
N GLY A 60 2.40 -16.32 -6.71
CA GLY A 60 3.80 -16.39 -6.28
C GLY A 60 4.29 -15.18 -5.48
N THR A 61 3.38 -14.32 -5.00
CA THR A 61 3.71 -13.14 -4.21
C THR A 61 4.40 -13.56 -2.91
N LYS A 62 5.56 -12.97 -2.62
CA LYS A 62 6.37 -13.32 -1.45
C LYS A 62 6.21 -12.28 -0.35
N VAL A 63 5.71 -12.69 0.82
CA VAL A 63 5.57 -11.85 2.01
C VAL A 63 5.91 -12.68 3.25
N HIS A 64 6.60 -12.08 4.23
CA HIS A 64 7.00 -12.73 5.48
C HIS A 64 7.81 -14.03 5.30
N GLY A 65 8.64 -14.10 4.26
CA GLY A 65 9.45 -15.28 3.95
C GLY A 65 8.66 -16.43 3.30
N GLY A 66 7.34 -16.31 3.17
CA GLY A 66 6.47 -17.29 2.51
C GLY A 66 5.97 -16.80 1.15
N ILE A 67 5.43 -17.74 0.37
CA ILE A 67 4.60 -17.42 -0.81
C ILE A 67 3.14 -17.45 -0.34
N ILE A 68 2.41 -16.36 -0.54
CA ILE A 68 0.99 -16.31 -0.22
C ILE A 68 0.17 -16.89 -1.38
N GLN A 69 -1.05 -17.35 -1.05
CA GLN A 69 -1.99 -17.88 -2.03
C GLN A 69 -2.30 -16.86 -3.12
N GLU A 70 -2.79 -17.35 -4.26
CA GLU A 70 -3.33 -16.50 -5.32
C GLU A 70 -4.32 -15.47 -4.77
N HIS A 71 -4.15 -14.23 -5.20
CA HIS A 71 -4.91 -13.09 -4.70
C HIS A 71 -5.12 -12.05 -5.80
N LEU A 72 -6.09 -11.15 -5.60
CA LEU A 72 -6.33 -10.04 -6.50
C LEU A 72 -5.33 -8.91 -6.25
N GLY A 73 -4.97 -8.23 -7.33
CA GLY A 73 -4.19 -7.01 -7.34
C GLY A 73 -5.05 -5.75 -7.43
N PHE A 74 -4.36 -4.64 -7.60
CA PHE A 74 -4.97 -3.32 -7.78
C PHE A 74 -5.27 -3.04 -9.25
N TYR A 75 -6.28 -2.22 -9.52
CA TYR A 75 -6.51 -1.74 -10.88
C TYR A 75 -5.39 -0.79 -11.32
N PRO A 76 -5.02 -0.75 -12.61
CA PRO A 76 -4.04 0.20 -13.12
C PRO A 76 -4.36 1.67 -12.76
N VAL A 77 -5.64 2.05 -12.81
CA VAL A 77 -6.08 3.41 -12.45
C VAL A 77 -5.84 3.75 -10.97
N GLN A 78 -5.91 2.76 -10.07
CA GLN A 78 -5.57 2.95 -8.66
C GLN A 78 -4.07 3.17 -8.48
N ILE A 79 -3.24 2.49 -9.28
CA ILE A 79 -1.79 2.67 -9.26
C ILE A 79 -1.41 4.08 -9.77
N GLU A 80 -2.04 4.56 -10.83
CA GLU A 80 -1.82 5.93 -11.31
C GLU A 80 -2.27 6.99 -10.30
N ALA A 81 -3.41 6.78 -9.63
CA ALA A 81 -3.87 7.62 -8.54
C ALA A 81 -2.87 7.62 -7.36
N LEU A 82 -2.33 6.45 -6.99
CA LEU A 82 -1.31 6.34 -5.96
C LEU A 82 -0.05 7.11 -6.33
N LYS A 83 0.41 7.03 -7.59
CA LYS A 83 1.56 7.82 -8.07
C LYS A 83 1.31 9.31 -7.92
N ALA A 84 0.13 9.80 -8.33
CA ALA A 84 -0.25 11.19 -8.19
C ALA A 84 -0.26 11.64 -6.72
N LEU A 85 -0.83 10.81 -5.83
CA LEU A 85 -0.84 11.06 -4.39
C LEU A 85 0.57 11.11 -3.80
N VAL A 86 1.43 10.15 -4.13
CA VAL A 86 2.81 10.11 -3.63
C VAL A 86 3.60 11.34 -4.07
N ARG A 87 3.46 11.78 -5.34
CA ARG A 87 4.06 13.03 -5.82
C ARG A 87 3.54 14.23 -5.04
N PHE A 88 2.24 14.30 -4.80
CA PHE A 88 1.62 15.37 -4.04
C PHE A 88 2.17 15.43 -2.61
N LEU A 89 2.23 14.29 -1.92
CA LEU A 89 2.74 14.22 -0.54
C LEU A 89 4.22 14.56 -0.46
N ASN A 90 5.03 14.10 -1.41
CA ASN A 90 6.44 14.49 -1.49
C ASN A 90 6.59 16.00 -1.69
N LYS A 91 5.88 16.57 -2.68
CA LYS A 91 5.98 17.99 -3.02
C LYS A 91 5.53 18.91 -1.88
N ASN A 92 4.43 18.57 -1.22
CA ASN A 92 3.78 19.48 -0.25
C ASN A 92 4.17 19.21 1.20
N LEU A 93 4.51 17.97 1.55
CA LEU A 93 4.85 17.58 2.92
C LEU A 93 6.30 17.09 3.08
N GLY A 94 7.07 17.04 1.99
CA GLY A 94 8.47 16.62 2.03
C GLY A 94 8.68 15.14 2.34
N ILE A 95 7.66 14.28 2.17
CA ILE A 95 7.79 12.84 2.41
C ILE A 95 8.80 12.25 1.43
N PRO A 96 9.90 11.62 1.89
CA PRO A 96 10.93 11.09 0.99
C PRO A 96 10.40 10.00 0.04
N LEU A 97 10.80 10.06 -1.24
CA LEU A 97 10.45 9.04 -2.26
C LEU A 97 11.33 7.79 -2.12
N GLN A 98 11.17 7.08 -1.01
CA GLN A 98 11.88 5.83 -0.74
C GLN A 98 10.99 4.83 -0.03
N THR A 99 11.26 3.54 -0.27
CA THR A 99 10.65 2.39 0.42
C THR A 99 11.77 1.53 1.00
N PRO A 100 11.55 0.79 2.10
CA PRO A 100 12.53 -0.17 2.59
C PRO A 100 12.96 -1.15 1.49
N SER A 101 14.23 -1.12 1.13
CA SER A 101 14.79 -2.02 0.12
C SER A 101 16.22 -2.41 0.46
N ILE A 102 16.59 -3.64 0.09
CA ILE A 102 17.94 -4.20 0.24
C ILE A 102 18.40 -4.63 -1.16
N SER A 103 19.53 -4.10 -1.60
CA SER A 103 20.08 -4.37 -2.94
C SER A 103 19.06 -4.12 -4.07
N GLY A 104 18.25 -3.07 -3.94
CA GLY A 104 17.24 -2.68 -4.93
C GLY A 104 15.99 -3.56 -4.96
N LYS A 105 15.83 -4.50 -4.02
CA LYS A 105 14.61 -5.30 -3.83
C LYS A 105 13.88 -4.84 -2.57
N GLU A 106 12.56 -4.74 -2.66
CA GLU A 106 11.73 -4.36 -1.52
C GLU A 106 11.88 -5.35 -0.35
N VAL A 107 11.91 -4.81 0.88
CA VAL A 107 11.82 -5.63 2.09
C VAL A 107 10.37 -6.08 2.23
N ASN A 108 10.14 -7.39 2.08
CA ASN A 108 8.81 -8.00 2.05
C ASN A 108 8.37 -8.58 3.42
N THR A 109 8.92 -8.06 4.51
CA THR A 109 8.62 -8.48 5.89
C THR A 109 8.82 -7.30 6.84
N LEU A 110 8.71 -7.53 8.14
CA LEU A 110 8.99 -6.53 9.16
C LEU A 110 10.30 -5.78 8.89
N TYR A 111 10.26 -4.47 9.07
CA TYR A 111 11.44 -3.63 8.91
C TYR A 111 11.66 -2.76 10.15
N GLN A 112 12.68 -3.11 10.93
CA GLN A 112 12.92 -2.53 12.26
C GLN A 112 13.00 -0.99 12.27
N PRO A 113 13.61 -0.31 11.27
CA PRO A 113 13.62 1.16 11.26
C PRO A 113 12.22 1.80 11.20
N ILE A 114 11.21 1.14 10.64
CA ILE A 114 9.82 1.61 10.70
C ILE A 114 9.25 1.43 12.10
N LEU A 115 9.47 0.26 12.72
CA LEU A 115 8.98 -0.05 14.06
C LEU A 115 9.58 0.90 15.12
N ASP A 116 10.84 1.25 14.95
CA ASP A 116 11.54 2.27 15.76
C ASP A 116 11.06 3.71 15.44
N GLY A 117 10.32 3.89 14.35
CA GLY A 117 9.90 5.18 13.79
C GLY A 117 11.04 6.09 13.36
N LYS A 118 12.15 5.48 12.93
CA LYS A 118 13.31 6.16 12.36
C LYS A 118 13.23 6.25 10.84
N PHE A 119 12.45 5.39 10.20
CA PHE A 119 12.25 5.39 8.76
C PHE A 119 11.30 6.52 8.33
N LYS A 120 11.65 7.19 7.24
CA LYS A 120 10.82 8.19 6.57
C LYS A 120 10.66 7.80 5.11
N GLY A 121 9.43 7.59 4.65
CA GLY A 121 9.16 7.20 3.27
C GLY A 121 7.80 6.53 3.12
N ILE A 122 7.63 5.83 2.00
CA ILE A 122 6.43 5.07 1.67
C ILE A 122 6.66 3.62 2.12
N VAL A 123 5.69 3.04 2.81
CA VAL A 123 5.83 1.72 3.43
C VAL A 123 4.57 0.90 3.25
N HIS A 124 4.69 -0.42 3.33
CA HIS A 124 3.57 -1.34 3.38
C HIS A 124 3.17 -1.69 4.81
N HIS A 125 1.90 -2.10 4.98
CA HIS A 125 1.42 -2.58 6.27
C HIS A 125 2.13 -3.85 6.73
N TYR A 126 2.50 -4.73 5.80
CA TYR A 126 3.28 -5.94 6.10
C TYR A 126 4.72 -5.63 6.57
N GLN A 127 5.22 -4.40 6.42
CA GLN A 127 6.52 -4.00 6.99
C GLN A 127 6.40 -3.59 8.47
N VAL A 128 5.16 -3.49 8.96
CA VAL A 128 4.79 -3.09 10.32
C VAL A 128 4.25 -4.26 11.15
N SER A 129 3.48 -5.16 10.55
CA SER A 129 2.87 -6.30 11.23
C SER A 129 3.00 -7.59 10.41
N LEU A 130 3.24 -8.71 11.11
CA LEU A 130 3.28 -10.07 10.52
C LEU A 130 1.89 -10.62 10.19
N GLU A 131 0.83 -9.97 10.67
CA GLU A 131 -0.56 -10.38 10.43
C GLU A 131 -1.14 -9.76 9.15
N LYS A 132 -0.36 -8.95 8.44
CA LYS A 132 -0.82 -8.11 7.34
C LYS A 132 -0.23 -8.59 6.03
N ILE A 133 -1.10 -8.77 5.05
CA ILE A 133 -0.74 -9.23 3.69
C ILE A 133 -1.55 -8.49 2.62
N ASP A 134 -2.49 -7.66 3.03
CA ASP A 134 -3.49 -7.01 2.17
C ASP A 134 -2.85 -6.08 1.13
N CYS A 135 -1.73 -5.43 1.44
CA CYS A 135 -1.00 -4.62 0.46
C CYS A 135 -0.06 -5.43 -0.47
N ALA A 136 -0.05 -6.76 -0.39
CA ALA A 136 0.87 -7.58 -1.17
C ALA A 136 0.60 -7.46 -2.68
N GLY A 137 1.67 -7.56 -3.48
CA GLY A 137 1.60 -7.45 -4.94
C GLY A 137 1.69 -6.03 -5.49
N LEU A 138 1.67 -5.00 -4.64
CA LEU A 138 2.10 -3.65 -5.01
C LEU A 138 3.62 -3.54 -4.86
N ASP A 139 4.34 -3.25 -5.94
CA ASP A 139 5.79 -3.05 -5.94
C ASP A 139 6.12 -1.56 -5.78
N LEU A 140 6.44 -1.11 -4.56
CA LEU A 140 6.79 0.30 -4.35
C LEU A 140 8.13 0.66 -4.95
N VAL A 141 9.07 -0.27 -5.10
CA VAL A 141 10.37 0.03 -5.74
C VAL A 141 10.15 0.40 -7.21
N ALA A 142 9.36 -0.39 -7.94
CA ALA A 142 9.01 -0.10 -9.32
C ALA A 142 8.16 1.16 -9.43
N LEU A 143 7.17 1.34 -8.53
CA LEU A 143 6.33 2.53 -8.51
C LEU A 143 7.18 3.80 -8.35
N LEU A 144 8.05 3.85 -7.34
CA LEU A 144 8.87 5.01 -7.04
C LEU A 144 9.89 5.31 -8.14
N LYS A 145 10.45 4.29 -8.81
CA LYS A 145 11.31 4.47 -9.99
C LYS A 145 10.59 5.08 -11.19
N SER A 146 9.25 4.94 -11.26
CA SER A 146 8.43 5.49 -12.34
C SER A 146 7.91 6.90 -12.05
N LEU A 147 8.23 7.47 -10.87
CA LEU A 147 7.92 8.85 -10.52
C LEU A 147 9.00 9.78 -11.08
#